data_AF-A0A2E3RRT5-F1
#
_entry.id   AF-A0A2E3RRT5-F1
#
_cell.length_a   1.000
_cell.length_b   1.000
_cell.length_c   1.000
_cell.angle_alpha   90.00
_cell.angle_beta   90.00
_cell.angle_gamma   90.00
#
_symmetry.space_group_name_H-M   'P 1'
#
loop_
_entity.id
_entity.type
_entity.pdbx_description
1 polymer ?
#
loop_
_entity_poly.entity_id
_entity_poly.type
_entity_poly.pdbx_seq_one_letter_code
_entity_poly.pdbx_strand_id
1 'polypeptide(L)'
;MRIRYAAVLLGSLCLAVASAPAMAIDHEVTISGLNFSPDTLVVAPGDTITWSNPNAFTHTVTSGSGCSGDGTFNSTLRGGASFSWTVPAGSGGLTYDYYCIPHCGAGMTGTITVADHVVDVNGLSFDPAVIQVGEGDVVLWVHQKGGFHTITEEDPDSKCTTAAKPLFAVPIDEGELFHFQIPKGQTESIYYYCIPHCFLDMRGILEIEPDCPESADFNKDGSVDGEDLGALLGSWNTSNPVTDINCDGIVNGVDLGALLGQWSI
;
A
#
# COMPACT_ATOMS: atom_id res chain seq x y z
N MET A 1 -63.25 9.60 -19.96
CA MET A 1 -62.41 9.38 -18.76
C MET A 1 -61.01 9.03 -19.24
N ARG A 2 -60.06 9.99 -19.25
CA ARG A 2 -58.68 9.79 -19.74
C ARG A 2 -57.76 9.71 -18.54
N ILE A 3 -57.19 8.53 -18.29
CA ILE A 3 -56.24 8.28 -17.19
C ILE A 3 -54.87 8.81 -17.63
N ARG A 4 -54.32 9.77 -16.88
CA ARG A 4 -52.94 10.25 -17.04
C ARG A 4 -52.05 9.45 -16.10
N TYR A 5 -51.12 8.67 -16.64
CA TYR A 5 -50.06 8.03 -15.85
C TYR A 5 -49.00 9.09 -15.53
N ALA A 6 -48.77 9.36 -14.23
CA ALA A 6 -47.65 10.15 -13.77
C ALA A 6 -46.42 9.21 -13.68
N ALA A 7 -45.40 9.48 -14.48
CA ALA A 7 -44.11 8.80 -14.35
C ALA A 7 -43.41 9.34 -13.10
N VAL A 8 -43.19 8.49 -12.10
CA VAL A 8 -42.36 8.79 -10.93
C VAL A 8 -40.92 8.44 -11.32
N LEU A 9 -40.11 9.46 -11.56
CA LEU A 9 -38.66 9.33 -11.68
C LEU A 9 -38.10 9.08 -10.28
N LEU A 10 -37.75 7.83 -9.98
CA LEU A 10 -36.88 7.50 -8.83
C LEU A 10 -35.46 7.92 -9.21
N GLY A 11 -35.02 9.09 -8.72
CA GLY A 11 -33.62 9.47 -8.78
C GLY A 11 -32.81 8.58 -7.84
N SER A 12 -31.90 7.79 -8.39
CA SER A 12 -30.89 7.06 -7.61
C SER A 12 -30.00 8.07 -6.89
N LEU A 13 -30.06 8.07 -5.56
CA LEU A 13 -29.13 8.80 -4.71
C LEU A 13 -27.79 8.06 -4.76
N CYS A 14 -26.88 8.52 -5.62
CA CYS A 14 -25.49 8.07 -5.61
C CYS A 14 -24.85 8.63 -4.33
N LEU A 15 -24.66 7.77 -3.32
CA LEU A 15 -23.94 8.14 -2.11
C LEU A 15 -22.44 8.17 -2.47
N ALA A 16 -21.89 9.36 -2.69
CA ALA A 16 -20.46 9.53 -2.83
C ALA A 16 -19.79 9.14 -1.51
N VAL A 17 -19.12 7.99 -1.49
CA VAL A 17 -18.22 7.63 -0.40
C VAL A 17 -16.94 8.42 -0.65
N ALA A 18 -16.70 9.48 0.13
CA ALA A 18 -15.42 10.17 0.10
C ALA A 18 -14.38 9.26 0.74
N SER A 19 -13.42 8.76 -0.05
CA SER A 19 -12.20 8.15 0.51
C SER A 19 -11.44 9.24 1.26
N ALA A 20 -11.38 9.13 2.59
CA ALA A 20 -10.47 9.95 3.37
C ALA A 20 -9.03 9.52 3.02
N PRO A 21 -8.06 10.45 2.95
CA PRO A 21 -6.66 10.05 2.81
C PRO A 21 -6.32 9.10 3.95
N ALA A 22 -5.71 7.95 3.63
CA ALA A 22 -5.22 7.03 4.64
C ALA A 22 -4.33 7.83 5.61
N MET A 23 -4.79 7.98 6.86
CA MET A 23 -4.05 8.78 7.82
C MET A 23 -2.74 8.07 8.14
N ALA A 24 -1.62 8.80 8.07
CA ALA A 24 -0.34 8.33 8.56
C ALA A 24 -0.48 7.78 9.98
N ILE A 25 0.07 6.60 10.22
CA ILE A 25 0.00 5.91 11.49
C ILE A 25 1.25 6.21 12.31
N ASP A 26 1.07 6.40 13.62
CA ASP A 26 2.18 6.47 14.57
C ASP A 26 2.54 5.06 15.05
N HIS A 27 3.82 4.72 14.95
CA HIS A 27 4.41 3.48 15.45
C HIS A 27 5.33 3.77 16.61
N GLU A 28 5.40 2.87 17.59
CA GLU A 28 6.32 2.99 18.73
C GLU A 28 7.33 1.86 18.77
N VAL A 29 8.60 2.22 19.01
CA VAL A 29 9.69 1.29 19.29
C VAL A 29 10.28 1.64 20.65
N THR A 30 10.19 0.73 21.62
CA THR A 30 10.73 0.95 22.96
C THR A 30 12.08 0.28 23.12
N ILE A 31 13.07 1.01 23.66
CA ILE A 31 14.36 0.42 24.02
C ILE A 31 14.20 -0.37 25.33
N SER A 32 14.37 -1.68 25.26
CA SER A 32 14.26 -2.61 26.39
C SER A 32 15.60 -3.30 26.65
N GLY A 33 16.36 -2.80 27.64
CA GLY A 33 17.73 -3.24 27.87
C GLY A 33 18.64 -2.87 26.68
N LEU A 34 19.13 -3.89 25.97
CA LEU A 34 19.96 -3.73 24.76
C LEU A 34 19.22 -4.10 23.46
N ASN A 35 17.89 -4.03 23.46
CA ASN A 35 17.07 -4.36 22.30
C ASN A 35 16.13 -3.21 21.93
N PHE A 36 15.81 -3.11 20.65
CA PHE A 36 14.63 -2.40 20.17
C PHE A 36 13.42 -3.35 20.26
N SER A 37 12.26 -2.85 20.68
CA SER A 37 11.04 -3.65 20.80
C SER A 37 9.85 -2.89 20.20
N PRO A 38 9.29 -3.37 19.08
CA PRO A 38 9.80 -4.46 18.25
C PRO A 38 11.16 -4.12 17.59
N ASP A 39 11.95 -5.13 17.24
CA ASP A 39 13.22 -4.96 16.51
C ASP A 39 12.98 -4.92 15.00
N THR A 40 11.94 -5.57 14.50
CA THR A 40 11.45 -5.44 13.12
C THR A 40 10.11 -4.72 13.09
N LEU A 41 9.94 -3.81 12.13
CA LEU A 41 8.72 -3.04 11.96
C LEU A 41 8.35 -2.97 10.48
N VAL A 42 7.07 -3.18 10.16
CA VAL A 42 6.52 -2.90 8.83
C VAL A 42 5.68 -1.64 8.91
N VAL A 43 5.91 -0.70 8.01
CA VAL A 43 5.28 0.63 8.00
C VAL A 43 4.90 1.04 6.58
N ALA A 44 3.94 1.95 6.43
CA ALA A 44 3.60 2.56 5.15
C ALA A 44 4.38 3.87 4.92
N PRO A 45 4.55 4.31 3.67
CA PRO A 45 5.04 5.65 3.38
C PRO A 45 4.20 6.73 4.09
N GLY A 46 4.86 7.70 4.72
CA GLY A 46 4.20 8.76 5.48
C GLY A 46 3.95 8.46 6.95
N ASP A 47 4.02 7.19 7.39
CA ASP A 47 3.95 6.82 8.81
C ASP A 47 5.05 7.48 9.63
N THR A 48 4.83 7.63 10.93
CA THR A 48 5.84 8.15 11.86
C THR A 48 6.24 7.10 12.88
N ILE A 49 7.54 6.84 12.99
CA ILE A 49 8.10 5.90 13.97
C ILE A 49 8.70 6.70 15.11
N THR A 50 8.30 6.40 16.34
CA THR A 50 8.82 7.02 17.56
C THR A 50 9.58 5.99 18.40
N TRP A 51 10.88 6.21 18.55
CA TRP A 51 11.69 5.45 19.48
C TRP A 51 11.66 6.11 20.86
N SER A 52 11.45 5.32 21.91
CA SER A 52 11.51 5.78 23.30
C SER A 52 12.59 5.04 24.08
N ASN A 53 13.30 5.76 24.96
CA ASN A 53 14.25 5.16 25.88
C ASN A 53 13.78 5.31 27.33
N PRO A 54 13.04 4.36 27.89
CA PRO A 54 12.66 4.39 29.30
C PRO A 54 13.82 4.05 30.26
N ASN A 55 14.96 3.57 29.75
CA ASN A 55 16.08 3.11 30.57
C ASN A 55 16.93 4.29 31.06
N ALA A 56 17.66 4.10 32.17
CA ALA A 56 18.59 5.13 32.66
C ALA A 56 19.84 5.30 31.76
N PHE A 57 20.20 4.26 31.01
CA PHE A 57 21.36 4.27 30.12
C PHE A 57 21.05 5.01 28.81
N THR A 58 22.06 5.67 28.25
CA THR A 58 21.92 6.37 26.96
C THR A 58 22.11 5.39 25.81
N HIS A 59 21.24 5.49 24.81
CA HIS A 59 21.28 4.72 23.58
C HIS A 59 21.30 5.67 22.37
N THR A 60 21.49 5.11 21.18
CA THR A 60 21.25 5.82 19.92
C THR A 60 20.28 5.05 19.06
N VAL A 61 19.64 5.77 18.14
CA VAL A 61 18.89 5.23 17.01
C VAL A 61 19.56 5.80 15.78
N THR A 62 20.30 4.95 15.08
CA THR A 62 21.17 5.36 13.97
C THR A 62 20.92 4.45 12.78
N SER A 63 20.46 5.01 11.67
CA SER A 63 20.24 4.25 10.44
C SER A 63 21.56 3.78 9.84
N GLY A 64 21.53 2.59 9.26
CA GLY A 64 22.65 1.92 8.64
C GLY A 64 22.78 0.46 9.07
N SER A 65 23.60 -0.29 8.35
CA SER A 65 23.79 -1.72 8.55
C SER A 65 25.25 -2.03 8.91
N GLY A 66 25.48 -3.19 9.53
CA GLY A 66 26.84 -3.63 9.90
C GLY A 66 27.60 -2.64 10.81
N CYS A 67 26.88 -1.91 11.67
CA CYS A 67 27.42 -0.87 12.54
C CYS A 67 28.03 0.34 11.82
N SER A 68 27.66 0.56 10.55
CA SER A 68 28.07 1.72 9.76
C SER A 68 26.85 2.58 9.42
N GLY A 69 26.89 3.85 9.78
CA GLY A 69 25.78 4.77 9.56
C GLY A 69 25.64 5.15 8.08
N ASP A 70 24.40 5.22 7.60
CA ASP A 70 24.09 5.63 6.21
C ASP A 70 23.65 7.09 6.07
N GLY A 71 23.34 7.75 7.20
CA GLY A 71 22.96 9.17 7.26
C GLY A 71 21.45 9.45 7.11
N THR A 72 20.59 8.44 6.99
CA THR A 72 19.13 8.61 6.88
C THR A 72 18.53 9.24 8.15
N PHE A 73 18.89 8.75 9.33
CA PHE A 73 18.59 9.36 10.63
C PHE A 73 19.65 8.98 11.67
N ASN A 74 19.88 9.87 12.64
CA ASN A 74 20.75 9.58 13.77
C ASN A 74 20.36 10.43 14.98
N SER A 75 20.04 9.78 16.10
CA SER A 75 19.70 10.47 17.34
C SER A 75 20.27 9.78 18.57
N THR A 76 20.64 10.58 19.57
CA THR A 76 21.02 10.10 20.91
C THR A 76 19.83 10.19 21.84
N LEU A 77 19.39 9.06 22.40
CA LEU A 77 18.28 8.98 23.32
C LEU A 77 18.81 8.77 24.74
N ARG A 78 18.82 9.83 25.54
CA ARG A 78 19.04 9.74 26.99
C ARG A 78 17.82 9.09 27.66
N GLY A 79 17.97 8.66 28.92
CA GLY A 79 16.83 8.12 29.66
C GLY A 79 15.67 9.11 29.76
N GLY A 80 14.47 8.62 29.42
CA GLY A 80 13.23 9.39 29.31
C GLY A 80 13.05 10.15 27.99
N ALA A 81 14.03 10.12 27.07
CA ALA A 81 13.92 10.82 25.78
C ALA A 81 13.27 9.95 24.71
N SER A 82 12.71 10.62 23.69
CA SER A 82 12.21 10.01 22.47
C SER A 82 12.78 10.70 21.22
N PHE A 83 12.70 10.00 20.10
CA PHE A 83 13.03 10.51 18.78
C PHE A 83 12.00 9.98 17.78
N SER A 84 11.53 10.84 16.87
CA SER A 84 10.57 10.45 15.84
C SER A 84 11.16 10.68 14.45
N TRP A 85 10.85 9.77 13.53
CA TRP A 85 11.20 9.87 12.12
C TRP A 85 9.99 9.49 11.26
N THR A 86 9.73 10.30 10.23
CA THR A 86 8.64 10.06 9.29
C THR A 86 9.17 9.32 8.07
N VAL A 87 8.48 8.24 7.69
CA VAL A 87 8.81 7.40 6.55
C VAL A 87 8.64 8.23 5.27
N PRO A 88 9.67 8.34 4.42
CA PRO A 88 9.60 9.14 3.21
C PRO A 88 8.47 8.70 2.27
N ALA A 89 7.82 9.66 1.62
CA ALA A 89 6.91 9.33 0.53
C ALA A 89 7.67 8.61 -0.60
N GLY A 90 7.04 7.59 -1.20
CA GLY A 90 7.62 6.82 -2.31
C GLY A 90 8.76 5.87 -1.92
N SER A 91 8.96 5.58 -0.62
CA SER A 91 9.92 4.57 -0.16
C SER A 91 9.36 3.14 -0.12
N GLY A 92 8.20 2.88 -0.72
CA GLY A 92 7.60 1.56 -0.81
C GLY A 92 8.61 0.52 -1.33
N GLY A 93 8.69 -0.62 -0.66
CA GLY A 93 9.63 -1.71 -1.00
C GLY A 93 11.06 -1.50 -0.50
N LEU A 94 11.36 -0.39 0.19
CA LEU A 94 12.69 -0.18 0.79
C LEU A 94 12.76 -0.77 2.20
N THR A 95 13.99 -1.13 2.59
CA THR A 95 14.33 -1.56 3.94
C THR A 95 15.34 -0.59 4.55
N TYR A 96 15.10 -0.16 5.78
CA TYR A 96 16.01 0.67 6.57
C TYR A 96 16.48 -0.11 7.80
N ASP A 97 17.72 -0.58 7.76
CA ASP A 97 18.38 -1.10 8.95
C ASP A 97 18.81 0.05 9.86
N TYR A 98 18.82 -0.21 11.17
CA TYR A 98 19.31 0.74 12.15
C TYR A 98 19.92 0.03 13.36
N TYR A 99 20.72 0.75 14.11
CA TYR A 99 21.47 0.20 15.24
C TYR A 99 21.72 1.25 16.32
N CYS A 100 22.06 0.75 17.51
CA CYS A 100 22.59 1.58 18.59
C CYS A 100 24.12 1.59 18.52
N ILE A 101 24.75 2.74 18.27
CA ILE A 101 26.21 2.90 18.09
C ILE A 101 27.03 2.21 19.18
N PRO A 102 26.82 2.48 20.48
CA PRO A 102 27.65 1.84 21.53
C PRO A 102 27.36 0.34 21.72
N HIS A 103 26.24 -0.18 21.21
CA HIS A 103 25.78 -1.55 21.48
C HIS A 103 25.59 -2.41 20.23
N CYS A 104 26.04 -1.93 19.07
CA CYS A 104 25.89 -2.65 17.80
C CYS A 104 26.63 -3.99 17.81
N GLY A 105 27.85 -4.02 18.38
CA GLY A 105 28.61 -5.26 18.56
C GLY A 105 27.96 -6.26 19.53
N ALA A 106 26.97 -5.84 20.31
CA ALA A 106 26.15 -6.70 21.16
C ALA A 106 24.83 -7.13 20.48
N GLY A 107 24.61 -6.74 19.21
CA GLY A 107 23.43 -7.09 18.43
C GLY A 107 22.24 -6.14 18.58
N MET A 108 22.43 -4.93 19.14
CA MET A 108 21.34 -3.95 19.27
C MET A 108 21.04 -3.30 17.91
N THR A 109 20.28 -4.02 17.08
CA THR A 109 19.89 -3.67 15.72
C THR A 109 18.38 -3.77 15.55
N GLY A 110 17.84 -3.08 14.55
CA GLY A 110 16.48 -3.26 14.10
C GLY A 110 16.36 -2.98 12.61
N THR A 111 15.19 -3.31 12.06
CA THR A 111 14.90 -3.21 10.62
C THR A 111 13.50 -2.65 10.42
N ILE A 112 13.37 -1.67 9.55
CA ILE A 112 12.10 -1.13 9.08
C ILE A 112 11.91 -1.57 7.63
N THR A 113 10.81 -2.25 7.32
CA THR A 113 10.41 -2.57 5.95
C THR A 113 9.23 -1.68 5.58
N VAL A 114 9.31 -1.01 4.43
CA VAL A 114 8.24 -0.13 3.96
C VAL A 114 7.37 -0.85 2.94
N ALA A 115 6.07 -0.91 3.19
CA ALA A 115 5.08 -1.46 2.27
C ALA A 115 3.73 -0.77 2.47
N ASP A 116 2.98 -0.60 1.39
CA ASP A 116 1.65 0.01 1.41
C ASP A 116 0.61 -0.97 1.96
N HIS A 117 0.79 -2.27 1.66
CA HIS A 117 -0.09 -3.35 2.09
C HIS A 117 0.68 -4.52 2.67
N VAL A 118 0.07 -5.21 3.63
CA VAL A 118 0.64 -6.40 4.27
C VAL A 118 -0.35 -7.57 4.17
N VAL A 119 0.17 -8.73 3.79
CA VAL A 119 -0.57 -10.00 3.78
C VAL A 119 0.19 -10.99 4.65
N ASP A 120 -0.39 -11.39 5.77
CA ASP A 120 0.17 -12.44 6.61
C ASP A 120 -0.09 -13.82 6.00
N VAL A 121 0.97 -14.60 5.89
CA VAL A 121 0.90 -16.03 5.55
C VAL A 121 0.71 -16.80 6.85
N ASN A 122 -0.53 -17.12 7.18
CA ASN A 122 -0.92 -17.68 8.46
C ASN A 122 -1.57 -19.05 8.30
N GLY A 123 -0.84 -20.12 8.66
CA GLY A 123 -1.39 -21.48 8.60
C GLY A 123 -1.70 -21.92 7.17
N LEU A 124 -2.97 -21.95 6.77
CA LEU A 124 -3.42 -22.30 5.42
C LEU A 124 -4.19 -21.15 4.75
N SER A 125 -3.88 -19.91 5.13
CA SER A 125 -4.55 -18.71 4.62
C SER A 125 -3.56 -17.58 4.36
N PHE A 126 -3.91 -16.76 3.39
CA PHE A 126 -3.42 -15.39 3.26
C PHE A 126 -4.40 -14.49 4.00
N ASP A 127 -3.91 -13.62 4.88
CA ASP A 127 -4.74 -12.74 5.71
C ASP A 127 -4.24 -11.29 5.63
N PRO A 128 -5.03 -10.35 5.10
CA PRO A 128 -6.31 -10.59 4.43
C PRO A 128 -6.15 -11.36 3.11
N ALA A 129 -7.17 -12.15 2.75
CA ALA A 129 -7.18 -12.91 1.50
C ALA A 129 -7.41 -12.03 0.28
N VAL A 130 -8.04 -10.87 0.45
CA VAL A 130 -8.32 -9.90 -0.61
C VAL A 130 -7.86 -8.53 -0.14
N ILE A 131 -7.04 -7.85 -0.94
CA ILE A 131 -6.64 -6.46 -0.71
C ILE A 131 -6.90 -5.63 -1.94
N GLN A 132 -7.33 -4.38 -1.72
CA GLN A 132 -7.41 -3.35 -2.74
C GLN A 132 -6.03 -2.71 -2.89
N VAL A 133 -5.54 -2.59 -4.12
CA VAL A 133 -4.22 -2.02 -4.42
C VAL A 133 -4.29 -1.13 -5.66
N GLY A 134 -3.49 -0.06 -5.68
CA GLY A 134 -3.33 0.84 -6.83
C GLY A 134 -2.06 0.59 -7.64
N GLU A 135 -1.87 1.35 -8.72
CA GLU A 135 -0.62 1.32 -9.48
C GLU A 135 0.56 1.72 -8.60
N GLY A 136 1.63 0.92 -8.62
CA GLY A 136 2.87 1.25 -7.91
C GLY A 136 2.86 0.95 -6.41
N ASP A 137 1.72 0.56 -5.82
CA ASP A 137 1.64 0.06 -4.46
C ASP A 137 2.59 -1.13 -4.24
N VAL A 138 3.14 -1.24 -3.04
CA VAL A 138 3.96 -2.37 -2.62
C VAL A 138 3.18 -3.23 -1.63
N VAL A 139 2.99 -4.50 -2.01
CA VAL A 139 2.40 -5.53 -1.16
C VAL A 139 3.52 -6.36 -0.55
N LEU A 140 3.50 -6.55 0.76
CA LEU A 140 4.43 -7.38 1.52
C LEU A 140 3.72 -8.61 2.07
N TRP A 141 4.20 -9.80 1.71
CA TRP A 141 3.81 -11.04 2.37
C TRP A 141 4.78 -11.36 3.50
N VAL A 142 4.21 -11.63 4.68
CA VAL A 142 4.96 -11.93 5.91
C VAL A 142 4.65 -13.34 6.35
N HIS A 143 5.65 -14.22 6.41
CA HIS A 143 5.47 -15.58 6.92
C HIS A 143 6.16 -15.74 8.27
N GLN A 144 5.43 -15.44 9.36
CA GLN A 144 6.03 -15.41 10.70
C GLN A 144 6.31 -16.78 11.31
N LYS A 145 5.53 -17.80 10.94
CA LYS A 145 5.60 -19.14 11.55
C LYS A 145 4.92 -20.17 10.67
N GLY A 146 5.47 -21.39 10.63
CA GLY A 146 4.78 -22.53 10.04
C GLY A 146 5.61 -23.30 9.03
N GLY A 147 4.92 -24.10 8.23
CA GLY A 147 5.55 -24.89 7.17
C GLY A 147 5.87 -24.05 5.94
N PHE A 148 6.56 -24.67 4.99
CA PHE A 148 6.84 -24.10 3.67
C PHE A 148 5.55 -23.63 2.96
N HIS A 149 5.61 -22.43 2.38
CA HIS A 149 4.56 -21.87 1.53
C HIS A 149 5.13 -21.33 0.23
N THR A 150 4.25 -21.00 -0.71
CA THR A 150 4.60 -20.20 -1.89
C THR A 150 3.60 -19.09 -2.08
N ILE A 151 4.04 -18.05 -2.79
CA ILE A 151 3.20 -16.98 -3.31
C ILE A 151 3.34 -17.09 -4.83
N THR A 152 2.30 -17.59 -5.49
CA THR A 152 2.36 -17.95 -6.91
C THR A 152 1.15 -17.38 -7.61
N GLU A 153 1.38 -16.58 -8.65
CA GLU A 153 0.29 -16.06 -9.46
C GLU A 153 -0.51 -17.21 -10.10
N GLU A 154 -1.82 -17.20 -9.88
CA GLU A 154 -2.79 -18.16 -10.40
C GLU A 154 -3.23 -17.73 -11.80
N ASP A 155 -3.35 -18.69 -12.71
CA ASP A 155 -4.13 -18.50 -13.93
C ASP A 155 -5.62 -18.38 -13.55
N PRO A 156 -6.30 -17.25 -13.82
CA PRO A 156 -7.71 -17.07 -13.45
C PRO A 156 -8.65 -18.05 -14.17
N ASP A 157 -8.26 -18.54 -15.34
CA ASP A 157 -9.07 -19.50 -16.12
C ASP A 157 -8.86 -20.95 -15.65
N SER A 158 -7.81 -21.21 -14.86
CA SER A 158 -7.41 -22.56 -14.45
C SER A 158 -6.86 -22.59 -13.01
N LYS A 159 -7.72 -23.02 -12.08
CA LYS A 159 -7.38 -23.15 -10.65
C LYS A 159 -6.19 -24.08 -10.41
N CYS A 160 -5.39 -23.75 -9.40
CA CYS A 160 -4.21 -24.52 -8.98
C CYS A 160 -3.14 -24.62 -10.08
N THR A 161 -3.18 -23.76 -11.10
CA THR A 161 -2.16 -23.72 -12.14
C THR A 161 -1.51 -22.36 -12.16
N THR A 162 -0.19 -22.36 -12.31
CA THR A 162 0.59 -21.15 -12.46
C THR A 162 0.28 -20.53 -13.81
N ALA A 163 0.15 -19.21 -13.84
CA ALA A 163 0.07 -18.47 -15.10
C ALA A 163 1.23 -18.86 -16.04
N ALA A 164 1.00 -18.80 -17.37
CA ALA A 164 2.02 -19.21 -18.34
C ALA A 164 3.32 -18.38 -18.25
N LYS A 165 3.22 -17.14 -17.77
CA LYS A 165 4.34 -16.25 -17.43
C LYS A 165 3.95 -15.49 -16.15
N PRO A 166 4.18 -16.09 -14.98
CA PRO A 166 3.69 -15.49 -13.76
C PRO A 166 4.49 -14.23 -13.43
N LEU A 167 3.82 -13.18 -12.94
CA LEU A 167 4.41 -11.99 -12.34
C LEU A 167 5.30 -12.37 -11.15
N PHE A 168 4.88 -13.39 -10.38
CA PHE A 168 5.65 -13.97 -9.30
C PHE A 168 5.29 -15.44 -9.06
N ALA A 169 6.31 -16.21 -8.68
CA ALA A 169 6.19 -17.60 -8.26
C ALA A 169 7.36 -17.93 -7.33
N VAL A 170 7.20 -17.56 -6.05
CA VAL A 170 8.30 -17.60 -5.08
C VAL A 170 7.96 -18.53 -3.91
N PRO A 171 8.94 -19.30 -3.39
CA PRO A 171 8.82 -19.90 -2.08
C PRO A 171 8.89 -18.81 -1.00
N ILE A 172 8.26 -19.07 0.15
CA ILE A 172 8.41 -18.25 1.35
C ILE A 172 8.52 -19.18 2.57
N ASP A 173 9.70 -19.19 3.19
CA ASP A 173 9.99 -19.96 4.40
C ASP A 173 9.69 -19.15 5.67
N GLU A 174 9.74 -19.81 6.84
CA GLU A 174 9.50 -19.16 8.12
C GLU A 174 10.51 -18.03 8.38
N GLY A 175 9.99 -16.83 8.70
CA GLY A 175 10.78 -15.63 8.92
C GLY A 175 11.14 -14.87 7.65
N GLU A 176 10.79 -15.38 6.46
CA GLU A 176 11.02 -14.69 5.20
C GLU A 176 9.92 -13.69 4.87
N LEU A 177 10.31 -12.70 4.08
CA LEU A 177 9.44 -11.66 3.53
C LEU A 177 9.52 -11.72 2.01
N PHE A 178 8.39 -11.54 1.34
CA PHE A 178 8.34 -11.31 -0.09
C PHE A 178 7.57 -10.02 -0.36
N HIS A 179 8.10 -9.15 -1.22
CA HIS A 179 7.38 -7.96 -1.64
C HIS A 179 7.20 -7.94 -3.16
N PHE A 180 6.09 -7.37 -3.59
CA PHE A 180 5.76 -7.17 -5.00
C PHE A 180 5.23 -5.75 -5.18
N GLN A 181 5.73 -5.05 -6.20
CA GLN A 181 5.22 -3.75 -6.58
C GLN A 181 4.23 -3.91 -7.74
N ILE A 182 3.04 -3.33 -7.61
CA ILE A 182 2.02 -3.38 -8.66
C ILE A 182 2.58 -2.71 -9.93
N PRO A 183 2.64 -3.44 -11.07
CA PRO A 183 3.19 -2.89 -12.29
C PRO A 183 2.41 -1.70 -12.81
N LYS A 184 3.12 -0.77 -13.45
CA LYS A 184 2.51 0.34 -14.17
C LYS A 184 1.53 -0.15 -15.25
N GLY A 185 0.32 0.41 -15.26
CA GLY A 185 -0.73 0.06 -16.21
C GLY A 185 -1.39 -1.30 -15.96
N GLN A 186 -1.20 -1.89 -14.78
CA GLN A 186 -1.97 -3.06 -14.36
C GLN A 186 -3.44 -2.65 -14.17
N THR A 187 -4.37 -3.33 -14.83
CA THR A 187 -5.81 -3.02 -14.77
C THR A 187 -6.67 -4.20 -14.32
N GLU A 188 -6.15 -5.42 -14.43
CA GLU A 188 -6.84 -6.64 -14.01
C GLU A 188 -6.37 -7.10 -12.63
N SER A 189 -7.29 -7.62 -11.81
CA SER A 189 -6.97 -8.22 -10.52
C SER A 189 -5.95 -9.35 -10.67
N ILE A 190 -4.99 -9.40 -9.75
CA ILE A 190 -3.97 -10.45 -9.73
C ILE A 190 -4.41 -11.53 -8.74
N TYR A 191 -4.65 -12.73 -9.23
CA TYR A 191 -4.99 -13.90 -8.41
C TYR A 191 -3.71 -14.63 -8.04
N TYR A 192 -3.62 -15.13 -6.81
CA TYR A 192 -2.47 -15.91 -6.38
C TYR A 192 -2.85 -17.00 -5.39
N TYR A 193 -1.98 -17.99 -5.26
CA TYR A 193 -2.21 -19.18 -4.47
C TYR A 193 -0.90 -19.76 -3.93
N CYS A 194 -1.04 -20.65 -2.95
CA CYS A 194 0.09 -21.42 -2.44
C CYS A 194 0.16 -22.82 -3.04
N ILE A 195 1.34 -23.22 -3.49
CA ILE A 195 1.74 -24.62 -3.74
C ILE A 195 2.39 -25.13 -2.44
N PRO A 196 1.95 -26.27 -1.86
CA PRO A 196 1.01 -27.25 -2.39
C PRO A 196 -0.45 -27.06 -1.92
N HIS A 197 -0.75 -26.01 -1.16
CA HIS A 197 -2.02 -25.85 -0.43
C HIS A 197 -3.20 -25.33 -1.26
N CYS A 198 -3.05 -25.21 -2.57
CA CYS A 198 -4.07 -24.71 -3.48
C CYS A 198 -5.38 -25.52 -3.46
N PHE A 199 -5.29 -26.83 -3.18
CA PHE A 199 -6.44 -27.74 -3.03
C PHE A 199 -7.16 -27.58 -1.68
N LEU A 200 -6.53 -26.88 -0.74
CA LEU A 200 -7.10 -26.48 0.56
C LEU A 200 -7.63 -25.04 0.52
N ASP A 201 -7.71 -24.44 -0.68
CA ASP A 201 -8.21 -23.09 -0.93
C ASP A 201 -7.36 -21.96 -0.34
N MET A 202 -6.06 -22.19 -0.16
CA MET A 202 -5.11 -21.15 0.21
C MET A 202 -4.82 -20.24 -1.00
N ARG A 203 -5.66 -19.21 -1.14
CA ARG A 203 -5.68 -18.25 -2.26
C ARG A 203 -5.81 -16.81 -1.76
N GLY A 204 -5.36 -15.88 -2.59
CA GLY A 204 -5.63 -14.47 -2.39
C GLY A 204 -5.81 -13.72 -3.70
N ILE A 205 -6.27 -12.49 -3.57
CA ILE A 205 -6.57 -11.58 -4.68
C ILE A 205 -5.98 -10.21 -4.36
N LEU A 206 -5.22 -9.67 -5.30
CA LEU A 206 -4.91 -8.24 -5.36
C LEU A 206 -5.98 -7.63 -6.27
N GLU A 207 -7.01 -7.05 -5.69
CA GLU A 207 -8.02 -6.32 -6.43
C GLU A 207 -7.44 -4.97 -6.82
N ILE A 208 -7.20 -4.78 -8.12
CA ILE A 208 -6.70 -3.52 -8.62
C ILE A 208 -7.83 -2.50 -8.54
N GLU A 209 -7.68 -1.52 -7.66
CA GLU A 209 -8.50 -0.31 -7.75
C GLU A 209 -8.03 0.46 -8.99
N PRO A 210 -8.96 0.84 -9.87
CA PRO A 210 -8.57 1.71 -10.96
C PRO A 210 -8.19 3.07 -10.34
N ASP A 211 -7.03 3.62 -10.74
CA ASP A 211 -6.50 4.91 -10.28
C ASP A 211 -7.46 6.04 -10.68
N CYS A 212 -8.51 6.22 -9.87
CA CYS A 212 -9.54 7.20 -10.13
C CYS A 212 -9.13 8.56 -9.58
N PRO A 213 -9.22 9.63 -10.37
CA PRO A 213 -9.03 10.97 -9.83
C PRO A 213 -10.13 11.23 -8.78
N GLU A 214 -9.70 11.61 -7.57
CA GLU A 214 -10.60 11.88 -6.44
C GLU A 214 -11.64 12.98 -6.74
N SER A 215 -11.33 13.84 -7.71
CA SER A 215 -12.22 14.90 -8.20
C SER A 215 -11.90 15.25 -9.66
N ALA A 216 -12.83 15.92 -10.32
CA ALA A 216 -12.62 16.50 -11.65
C ALA A 216 -11.88 17.85 -11.63
N ASP A 217 -11.43 18.33 -10.46
CA ASP A 217 -10.54 19.49 -10.30
C ASP A 217 -9.09 19.01 -10.46
N PHE A 218 -8.62 19.00 -11.71
CA PHE A 218 -7.32 18.46 -12.09
C PHE A 218 -6.19 19.44 -11.81
N ASN A 219 -6.46 20.74 -11.86
CA ASN A 219 -5.47 21.79 -11.57
C ASN A 219 -5.36 22.11 -10.05
N LYS A 220 -6.29 21.56 -9.24
CA LYS A 220 -6.39 21.68 -7.78
C LYS A 220 -6.60 23.12 -7.30
N ASP A 221 -7.33 23.92 -8.07
CA ASP A 221 -7.63 25.31 -7.71
C ASP A 221 -8.88 25.46 -6.83
N GLY A 222 -9.61 24.36 -6.60
CA GLY A 222 -10.81 24.30 -5.79
C GLY A 222 -12.11 24.46 -6.58
N SER A 223 -12.04 24.61 -7.90
CA SER A 223 -13.18 24.70 -8.82
C SER A 223 -13.08 23.62 -9.91
N VAL A 224 -14.21 23.24 -10.50
CA VAL A 224 -14.26 22.35 -11.67
C VAL A 224 -14.79 23.15 -12.84
N ASP A 225 -13.89 23.66 -13.66
CA ASP A 225 -14.23 24.69 -14.65
C ASP A 225 -13.64 24.45 -16.05
N GLY A 226 -13.51 25.53 -16.84
CA GLY A 226 -13.00 25.48 -18.20
C GLY A 226 -11.55 24.99 -18.30
N GLU A 227 -10.73 25.16 -17.26
CA GLU A 227 -9.36 24.68 -17.23
C GLU A 227 -9.32 23.15 -17.12
N ASP A 228 -10.13 22.55 -16.25
CA ASP A 228 -10.23 21.09 -16.11
C ASP A 228 -10.83 20.44 -17.34
N LEU A 229 -11.86 21.06 -17.91
CA LEU A 229 -12.42 20.63 -19.19
C LEU A 229 -11.35 20.67 -20.28
N GLY A 230 -10.51 21.70 -20.29
CA GLY A 230 -9.38 21.82 -21.20
C GLY A 230 -8.39 20.65 -21.03
N ALA A 231 -8.06 20.28 -19.80
CA ALA A 231 -7.18 19.16 -19.50
C ALA A 231 -7.78 17.81 -19.96
N LEU A 232 -9.07 17.58 -19.69
CA LEU A 232 -9.80 16.38 -20.12
C LEU A 232 -9.81 16.26 -21.65
N LEU A 233 -10.23 17.31 -22.35
CA LEU A 233 -10.30 17.32 -23.81
C LEU A 233 -8.90 17.22 -24.44
N GLY A 234 -7.87 17.76 -23.78
CA GLY A 234 -6.48 17.61 -24.18
C GLY A 234 -5.98 16.16 -24.13
N SER A 235 -6.61 15.33 -23.30
CA SER A 235 -6.31 13.91 -23.11
C SER A 235 -7.32 12.98 -23.80
N TRP A 236 -8.17 13.50 -24.69
CA TRP A 236 -9.24 12.71 -25.31
C TRP A 236 -8.72 11.47 -26.05
N ASN A 237 -9.39 10.34 -25.84
CA ASN A 237 -9.02 9.03 -26.41
C ASN A 237 -7.60 8.57 -26.01
N THR A 238 -7.18 8.90 -24.79
CA THR A 238 -5.95 8.41 -24.16
C THR A 238 -6.27 7.66 -22.88
N SER A 239 -5.30 6.92 -22.35
CA SER A 239 -5.39 6.25 -21.04
C SER A 239 -4.77 7.12 -19.93
N ASN A 240 -5.00 8.43 -19.96
CA ASN A 240 -4.43 9.35 -18.97
C ASN A 240 -5.21 9.22 -17.65
N PRO A 241 -4.61 8.65 -16.57
CA PRO A 241 -5.32 8.34 -15.34
C PRO A 241 -5.80 9.60 -14.60
N VAL A 242 -5.18 10.76 -14.83
CA VAL A 242 -5.61 12.01 -14.18
C VAL A 242 -6.97 12.47 -14.71
N THR A 243 -7.26 12.24 -15.99
CA THR A 243 -8.45 12.76 -16.68
C THR A 243 -9.48 11.68 -17.01
N ASP A 244 -9.17 10.42 -16.71
CA ASP A 244 -10.04 9.25 -16.82
C ASP A 244 -10.83 9.13 -15.50
N ILE A 245 -11.90 9.89 -15.38
CA ILE A 245 -12.67 10.06 -14.15
C ILE A 245 -13.45 8.79 -13.79
N ASN A 246 -13.92 8.04 -14.77
CA ASN A 246 -14.61 6.76 -14.52
C ASN A 246 -13.68 5.55 -14.58
N CYS A 247 -12.41 5.78 -14.91
CA CYS A 247 -11.30 4.85 -14.75
C CYS A 247 -11.52 3.58 -15.58
N ASP A 248 -12.12 3.77 -16.76
CA ASP A 248 -12.39 2.69 -17.72
C ASP A 248 -11.22 2.47 -18.70
N GLY A 249 -10.12 3.19 -18.49
CA GLY A 249 -8.89 3.12 -19.26
C GLY A 249 -8.89 4.02 -20.49
N ILE A 250 -9.94 4.81 -20.72
CA ILE A 250 -10.05 5.68 -21.89
C ILE A 250 -10.85 6.96 -21.62
N VAL A 251 -10.16 8.11 -21.72
CA VAL A 251 -10.81 9.44 -21.62
C VAL A 251 -11.78 9.65 -22.78
N ASN A 252 -13.07 9.68 -22.48
CA ASN A 252 -14.15 9.72 -23.46
C ASN A 252 -15.37 10.54 -22.96
N GLY A 253 -16.52 10.34 -23.64
CA GLY A 253 -17.76 11.03 -23.32
C GLY A 253 -18.31 10.75 -21.92
N VAL A 254 -17.94 9.62 -21.31
CA VAL A 254 -18.34 9.27 -19.94
C VAL A 254 -17.58 10.16 -18.94
N ASP A 255 -16.27 10.35 -19.12
CA ASP A 255 -15.47 11.26 -18.30
C ASP A 255 -15.93 12.70 -18.42
N LEU A 256 -16.22 13.14 -19.64
CA LEU A 256 -16.79 14.46 -19.86
C LEU A 256 -18.12 14.62 -19.11
N GLY A 257 -18.97 13.59 -19.13
CA GLY A 257 -20.21 13.58 -18.36
C GLY A 257 -19.96 13.67 -16.85
N ALA A 258 -18.95 12.97 -16.34
CA ALA A 258 -18.56 12.99 -14.94
C ALA A 258 -18.02 14.37 -14.52
N LEU A 259 -17.13 14.98 -15.32
CA LEU A 259 -16.61 16.33 -15.10
C LEU A 259 -17.73 17.36 -15.03
N LEU A 260 -18.62 17.35 -16.04
CA LEU A 260 -19.77 18.27 -16.08
C LEU A 260 -20.75 18.06 -14.92
N GLY A 261 -20.79 16.86 -14.34
CA GLY A 261 -21.56 16.56 -13.15
C GLY A 261 -21.00 17.19 -11.86
N GLN A 262 -19.70 17.49 -11.84
CA GLN A 262 -19.00 18.15 -10.73
C GLN A 262 -18.77 19.65 -10.97
N TRP A 263 -19.26 20.19 -12.08
CA TRP A 263 -19.00 21.57 -12.51
C TRP A 263 -19.28 22.58 -11.40
N SER A 264 -18.28 23.41 -11.10
CA SER A 264 -18.36 24.45 -10.08
C SER A 264 -17.61 25.71 -10.54
N ILE A 265 -18.11 26.87 -10.13
CA ILE A 265 -17.63 28.22 -10.49
C ILE A 265 -17.63 29.11 -9.25
#